data_AF-A0A7S1HAC8-F1
#
_entry.id   AF-A0A7S1HAC8-F1
#
_cell.length_a   1.000
_cell.length_b   1.000
_cell.length_c   1.000
_cell.angle_alpha   90.00
_cell.angle_beta   90.00
_cell.angle_gamma   90.00
#
_symmetry.space_group_name_H-M   'P 1'
#
loop_
_entity.id
_entity.type
_entity.pdbx_description
1 polymer ?
#
loop_
_entity_poly.entity_id
_entity_poly.type
_entity_poly.pdbx_seq_one_letter_code
_entity_poly.pdbx_strand_id
1 'polypeptide(L)'
;AQCKTKCGQGERLEGICPGDSREDTVGCVVCSCSEGNYAQGECTGLSHDNTLTCIPCLSECDSGFHLEGECNGTTRHDPIQCLACTSTCDAGSYLVGQCDGTSSIDTVSCAPCRTGCGEGERMVGECTPESNIECLACRECSVGEYKASVCTGESFNDTVACQACAGQSCPPDMVAEGECDGKGVSDTTFCRT
;
A
#
# COMPACT_ATOMS: atom_id res chain seq x y z
N ALA A 1 -41.67 43.94 7.80
CA ALA A 1 -40.72 44.11 6.67
C ALA A 1 -41.38 43.56 5.41
N GLN A 2 -40.94 43.93 4.20
CA GLN A 2 -41.37 43.20 2.99
C GLN A 2 -40.61 41.87 2.93
N CYS A 3 -41.29 40.78 2.64
CA CYS A 3 -40.69 39.46 2.52
C CYS A 3 -39.64 39.41 1.41
N LYS A 4 -38.56 38.67 1.62
CA LYS A 4 -37.62 38.33 0.55
C LYS A 4 -38.32 37.42 -0.46
N THR A 5 -38.35 37.87 -1.72
CA THR A 5 -38.98 37.12 -2.82
C THR A 5 -37.98 36.65 -3.87
N LYS A 6 -36.69 36.96 -3.70
CA LYS A 6 -35.62 36.52 -4.59
C LYS A 6 -34.28 36.41 -3.87
N CYS A 7 -33.48 35.44 -4.31
CA CYS A 7 -32.08 35.27 -3.94
C CYS A 7 -31.16 35.51 -5.15
N GLY A 8 -29.85 35.46 -4.93
CA GLY A 8 -28.87 35.48 -6.01
C GLY A 8 -28.94 34.23 -6.88
N GLN A 9 -28.28 34.27 -8.03
CA GLN A 9 -28.08 33.08 -8.84
C GLN A 9 -27.26 32.05 -8.04
N GLY A 10 -27.67 30.78 -8.07
CA GLY A 10 -27.05 29.71 -7.28
C GLY A 10 -27.62 29.52 -5.88
N GLU A 11 -28.63 30.31 -5.50
CA GLU A 11 -29.33 30.21 -4.23
C GLU A 11 -30.83 29.90 -4.42
N ARG A 12 -31.47 29.38 -3.37
CA ARG A 12 -32.93 29.19 -3.26
C ARG A 12 -33.45 29.89 -2.02
N LEU A 13 -34.74 30.20 -2.03
CA LEU A 13 -35.42 30.76 -0.87
C LEU A 13 -35.61 29.66 0.19
N GLU A 14 -35.35 29.97 1.45
CA GLU A 14 -35.62 29.06 2.57
C GLU A 14 -36.29 29.81 3.72
N GLY A 15 -37.25 29.17 4.38
CA GLY A 15 -38.08 29.82 5.40
C GLY A 15 -39.47 30.19 4.87
N ILE A 16 -40.27 30.85 5.70
CA ILE A 16 -41.68 31.16 5.41
C ILE A 16 -41.91 32.64 5.72
N CYS A 17 -42.61 33.34 4.83
CA CYS A 17 -43.11 34.68 5.13
C CYS A 17 -44.64 34.69 5.12
N PRO A 18 -45.29 34.49 6.28
CA PRO A 18 -46.74 34.64 6.38
C PRO A 18 -47.14 36.08 6.06
N GLY A 19 -48.25 36.29 5.34
CA GLY A 19 -48.69 37.61 4.86
C GLY A 19 -48.92 38.66 5.94
N ASP A 20 -49.04 38.24 7.20
CA ASP A 20 -49.31 39.10 8.36
C ASP A 20 -48.05 39.33 9.22
N SER A 21 -46.92 38.72 8.85
CA SER A 21 -45.68 38.74 9.62
C SER A 21 -45.00 40.10 9.55
N ARG A 22 -44.56 40.60 10.71
CA ARG A 22 -43.71 41.81 10.79
C ARG A 22 -42.24 41.50 10.54
N GLU A 23 -41.86 40.23 10.60
CA GLU A 23 -40.49 39.71 10.47
C GLU A 23 -40.35 38.91 9.17
N ASP A 24 -39.25 39.17 8.46
CA ASP A 24 -38.87 38.39 7.28
C ASP A 24 -37.92 37.27 7.74
N THR A 25 -38.39 36.03 7.69
CA THR A 25 -37.59 34.84 8.01
C THR A 25 -37.07 34.13 6.77
N VAL A 26 -37.32 34.68 5.57
CA VAL A 26 -36.89 34.07 4.32
C VAL A 26 -35.42 34.36 4.06
N GLY A 27 -34.59 33.33 4.24
CA GLY A 27 -33.18 33.31 3.93
C GLY A 27 -32.88 32.88 2.49
N CYS A 28 -31.62 33.02 2.12
CA CYS A 28 -31.08 32.45 0.89
C CYS A 28 -30.10 31.34 1.26
N VAL A 29 -30.27 30.17 0.65
CA VAL A 29 -29.40 29.02 0.84
C VAL A 29 -28.87 28.58 -0.50
N VAL A 30 -27.59 28.25 -0.55
CA VAL A 30 -26.92 27.78 -1.76
C VAL A 30 -27.56 26.48 -2.23
N CYS A 31 -27.83 26.39 -3.52
CA CYS A 31 -28.28 25.16 -4.14
C CYS A 31 -27.07 24.25 -4.37
N SER A 32 -27.09 23.10 -3.70
CA SER A 32 -26.06 22.06 -3.79
C SER A 32 -26.71 20.67 -3.85
N CYS A 33 -25.90 19.69 -4.25
CA CYS A 33 -26.22 18.28 -4.12
C CYS A 33 -25.58 17.70 -2.85
N SER A 34 -25.92 16.46 -2.53
CA SER A 34 -25.19 15.67 -1.54
C SER A 34 -23.81 15.27 -2.04
N GLU A 35 -22.92 14.93 -1.11
CA GLU A 35 -21.60 14.34 -1.41
C GLU A 35 -21.71 13.16 -2.39
N GLY A 36 -20.70 13.00 -3.25
CA GLY A 36 -20.68 12.01 -4.33
C GLY A 36 -21.46 12.40 -5.58
N ASN A 37 -22.04 13.61 -5.62
CA ASN A 37 -22.70 14.15 -6.81
C ASN A 37 -22.18 15.53 -7.19
N TYR A 38 -22.26 15.88 -8.47
CA TYR A 38 -22.15 17.26 -8.94
C TYR A 38 -23.52 17.76 -9.41
N ALA A 39 -23.69 19.09 -9.41
CA ALA A 39 -24.97 19.71 -9.73
C ALA A 39 -25.05 20.12 -11.20
N GLN A 40 -26.10 19.72 -11.90
CA GLN A 40 -26.40 20.18 -13.25
C GLN A 40 -27.70 21.00 -13.26
N GLY A 41 -27.73 22.05 -14.08
CA GLY A 41 -28.87 22.95 -14.22
C GLY A 41 -28.67 24.29 -13.50
N GLU A 42 -29.73 25.09 -13.47
CA GLU A 42 -29.70 26.44 -12.91
C GLU A 42 -30.53 26.53 -11.63
N CYS A 43 -30.01 27.25 -10.64
CA CYS A 43 -30.77 27.68 -9.48
C CYS A 43 -30.98 29.19 -9.56
N THR A 44 -32.23 29.60 -9.80
CA THR A 44 -32.56 30.97 -10.22
C THR A 44 -32.84 31.93 -9.06
N GLY A 45 -32.90 31.44 -7.82
CA GLY A 45 -33.25 32.26 -6.65
C GLY A 45 -34.73 32.64 -6.56
N LEU A 46 -35.58 32.10 -7.44
CA LEU A 46 -37.02 32.42 -7.50
C LEU A 46 -37.92 31.36 -6.84
N SER A 47 -37.37 30.19 -6.51
CA SER A 47 -38.10 29.08 -5.90
C SER A 47 -37.53 28.74 -4.52
N HIS A 48 -38.36 28.07 -3.72
CA HIS A 48 -37.94 27.38 -2.50
C HIS A 48 -37.35 25.98 -2.79
N ASP A 49 -37.62 25.45 -3.99
CA ASP A 49 -37.15 24.14 -4.41
C ASP A 49 -35.73 24.20 -4.95
N ASN A 50 -34.96 23.15 -4.68
CA ASN A 50 -33.70 22.92 -5.36
C ASN A 50 -33.97 22.39 -6.78
N THR A 51 -33.78 23.24 -7.78
CA THR A 51 -34.02 22.90 -9.20
C THR A 51 -32.83 22.20 -9.87
N LEU A 52 -31.76 21.91 -9.12
CA LEU A 52 -30.59 21.21 -9.62
C LEU A 52 -30.86 19.71 -9.79
N THR A 53 -30.38 19.16 -10.89
CA THR A 53 -30.25 17.71 -11.07
C THR A 53 -28.91 17.27 -10.50
N CYS A 54 -28.93 16.33 -9.56
CA CYS A 54 -27.71 15.77 -8.98
C CYS A 54 -27.27 14.55 -9.79
N ILE A 55 -26.03 14.59 -10.29
CA ILE A 55 -25.44 13.53 -11.10
C ILE A 55 -24.28 12.93 -10.31
N PRO A 56 -24.18 11.60 -10.19
CA PRO A 56 -23.06 10.96 -9.53
C PRO A 56 -21.73 11.36 -10.18
N CYS A 57 -20.72 11.64 -9.36
CA CYS A 57 -19.36 11.79 -9.85
C CYS A 57 -18.76 10.44 -10.20
N LEU A 58 -17.68 10.48 -10.99
CA LEU A 58 -16.81 9.34 -11.23
C LEU A 58 -16.32 8.76 -9.89
N SER A 59 -16.51 7.46 -9.72
CA SER A 59 -16.20 6.73 -8.49
C SER A 59 -15.14 5.65 -8.66
N GLU A 60 -14.69 5.41 -9.89
CA GLU A 60 -13.70 4.38 -10.23
C GLU A 60 -13.01 4.77 -11.54
N CYS A 61 -11.71 4.49 -11.61
CA CYS A 61 -10.89 4.60 -12.80
C CYS A 61 -10.49 3.21 -13.31
N ASP A 62 -9.93 3.15 -14.52
CA ASP A 62 -9.29 1.92 -14.99
C ASP A 62 -8.04 1.58 -14.13
N SER A 63 -7.65 0.30 -14.13
CA SER A 63 -6.43 -0.16 -13.46
C SER A 63 -5.21 0.65 -13.91
N GLY A 64 -4.37 1.07 -12.96
CA GLY A 64 -3.22 1.94 -13.22
C GLY A 64 -3.49 3.43 -13.04
N PHE A 65 -4.71 3.81 -12.63
CA PHE A 65 -5.07 5.19 -12.29
C PHE A 65 -5.65 5.29 -10.87
N HIS A 66 -5.54 6.46 -10.26
CA HIS A 66 -6.24 6.82 -9.02
C HIS A 66 -7.15 8.03 -9.25
N LEU A 67 -8.15 8.20 -8.39
CA LEU A 67 -9.08 9.31 -8.40
C LEU A 67 -8.38 10.55 -7.81
N GLU A 68 -8.55 11.71 -8.45
CA GLU A 68 -8.16 13.02 -7.91
C GLU A 68 -9.32 14.01 -8.03
N GLY A 69 -9.56 14.79 -6.99
CA GLY A 69 -10.61 15.81 -6.93
C GLY A 69 -11.59 15.58 -5.78
N GLU A 70 -12.45 16.57 -5.53
CA GLU A 70 -13.46 16.52 -4.47
C GLU A 70 -14.87 16.68 -5.03
N CYS A 71 -15.73 15.70 -4.79
CA CYS A 71 -17.12 15.72 -5.23
C CYS A 71 -18.08 15.99 -4.07
N ASN A 72 -18.20 17.27 -3.71
CA ASN A 72 -18.95 17.72 -2.51
C ASN A 72 -20.36 18.26 -2.82
N GLY A 73 -20.87 18.13 -4.04
CA GLY A 73 -22.20 18.64 -4.41
C GLY A 73 -22.27 20.09 -4.84
N THR A 74 -21.17 20.85 -4.82
CA THR A 74 -21.17 22.28 -5.15
C THR A 74 -20.72 22.60 -6.58
N THR A 75 -19.99 21.69 -7.22
CA THR A 75 -19.47 21.87 -8.59
C THR A 75 -20.58 21.72 -9.64
N ARG A 76 -20.31 22.22 -10.85
CA ARG A 76 -21.26 22.16 -11.99
C ARG A 76 -20.88 21.15 -13.08
N HIS A 77 -19.79 20.45 -12.86
CA HIS A 77 -19.27 19.36 -13.67
C HIS A 77 -18.68 18.33 -12.71
N ASP A 78 -18.42 17.13 -13.21
CA ASP A 78 -17.65 16.14 -12.48
C ASP A 78 -16.23 16.70 -12.23
N PRO A 79 -15.83 16.91 -10.96
CA PRO A 79 -14.50 17.41 -10.64
C PRO A 79 -13.47 16.29 -10.55
N ILE A 80 -13.90 15.02 -10.58
CA ILE A 80 -13.02 13.87 -10.39
C ILE A 80 -12.30 13.57 -11.70
N GLN A 81 -10.99 13.36 -11.62
CA GLN A 81 -10.12 12.97 -12.72
C GLN A 81 -9.38 11.67 -12.37
N CYS A 82 -9.08 10.89 -13.41
CA CYS A 82 -8.20 9.73 -13.28
C CYS A 82 -6.75 10.15 -13.58
N LEU A 83 -5.90 10.07 -12.57
CA LEU A 83 -4.46 10.31 -12.71
C LEU A 83 -3.70 9.01 -12.73
N ALA A 84 -2.68 8.92 -13.58
CA ALA A 84 -1.85 7.72 -13.68
C ALA A 84 -1.09 7.52 -12.36
N CYS A 85 -1.15 6.31 -11.84
CA CYS A 85 -0.33 5.91 -10.70
C CYS A 85 1.14 5.82 -11.09
N THR A 86 2.00 5.85 -10.08
CA THR A 86 3.42 5.55 -10.21
C THR A 86 3.58 4.17 -10.87
N SER A 87 4.30 4.14 -11.99
CA SER A 87 4.48 2.94 -12.82
C SER A 87 5.95 2.55 -13.01
N THR A 88 6.87 3.36 -12.51
CA THR A 88 8.32 3.13 -12.61
C THR A 88 9.03 3.67 -11.38
N CYS A 89 10.12 3.01 -11.00
CA CYS A 89 11.02 3.45 -9.93
C CYS A 89 12.43 3.68 -10.46
N ASP A 90 13.19 4.53 -9.75
CA ASP A 90 14.61 4.72 -10.01
C ASP A 90 15.41 3.43 -9.72
N ALA A 91 16.62 3.36 -10.28
CA ALA A 91 17.54 2.25 -10.05
C ALA A 91 17.81 2.05 -8.55
N GLY A 92 17.72 0.79 -8.10
CA GLY A 92 17.85 0.44 -6.68
C GLY A 92 16.55 0.53 -5.88
N SER A 93 15.40 0.68 -6.54
CA SER A 93 14.07 0.57 -5.94
C SER A 93 13.13 -0.28 -6.79
N TYR A 94 12.07 -0.80 -6.15
CA TYR A 94 11.01 -1.58 -6.78
C TYR A 94 9.63 -1.06 -6.36
N LEU A 95 8.63 -1.29 -7.21
CA LEU A 95 7.25 -0.88 -7.00
C LEU A 95 6.61 -1.73 -5.90
N VAL A 96 5.94 -1.06 -4.97
CA VAL A 96 5.11 -1.67 -3.94
C VAL A 96 3.73 -1.02 -3.94
N GLY A 97 2.72 -1.82 -3.58
CA GLY A 97 1.33 -1.40 -3.60
C GLY A 97 0.60 -1.83 -4.87
N GLN A 98 -0.69 -1.52 -4.93
CA GLN A 98 -1.56 -1.82 -6.05
C GLN A 98 -2.38 -0.57 -6.37
N CYS A 99 -2.62 -0.32 -7.67
CA CYS A 99 -3.43 0.79 -8.14
C CYS A 99 -4.58 0.23 -8.98
N ASP A 100 -5.73 0.03 -8.32
CA ASP A 100 -6.89 -0.68 -8.86
C ASP A 100 -7.97 0.23 -9.44
N GLY A 101 -7.81 1.56 -9.36
CA GLY A 101 -8.81 2.51 -9.85
C GLY A 101 -9.73 3.10 -8.78
N THR A 102 -9.69 2.61 -7.54
CA THR A 102 -10.69 2.97 -6.51
C THR A 102 -10.19 3.96 -5.45
N SER A 103 -8.87 4.08 -5.31
CA SER A 103 -8.23 4.96 -4.34
C SER A 103 -8.27 6.43 -4.78
N SER A 104 -8.37 7.36 -3.82
CA SER A 104 -8.23 8.81 -4.04
C SER A 104 -6.79 9.32 -3.97
N ILE A 105 -5.83 8.42 -3.83
CA ILE A 105 -4.39 8.70 -3.77
C ILE A 105 -3.64 7.64 -4.57
N ASP A 106 -2.45 7.99 -5.05
CA ASP A 106 -1.51 7.01 -5.57
C ASP A 106 -1.03 6.09 -4.43
N THR A 107 -1.50 4.85 -4.47
CA THR A 107 -1.15 3.79 -3.51
C THR A 107 0.09 3.02 -3.92
N VAL A 108 0.65 3.30 -5.11
CA VAL A 108 1.90 2.72 -5.58
C VAL A 108 3.05 3.62 -5.15
N SER A 109 4.10 3.01 -4.62
CA SER A 109 5.30 3.74 -4.18
C SER A 109 6.55 2.92 -4.48
N CYS A 110 7.70 3.57 -4.40
CA CYS A 110 8.99 2.93 -4.59
C CYS A 110 9.61 2.58 -3.24
N ALA A 111 9.87 1.29 -3.04
CA ALA A 111 10.62 0.80 -1.88
C ALA A 111 12.07 0.50 -2.29
N PRO A 112 13.06 0.76 -1.41
CA PRO A 112 14.44 0.43 -1.71
C PRO A 112 14.64 -1.08 -1.86
N CYS A 113 15.49 -1.46 -2.81
CA CYS A 113 15.95 -2.83 -2.94
C CYS A 113 16.65 -3.30 -1.66
N ARG A 114 16.42 -4.55 -1.32
CA ARG A 114 17.22 -5.26 -0.32
C ARG A 114 18.65 -5.40 -0.84
N THR A 115 19.64 -5.25 0.04
CA THR A 115 21.07 -5.44 -0.28
C THR A 115 21.69 -6.66 0.39
N GLY A 116 20.94 -7.35 1.25
CA GLY A 116 21.38 -8.54 1.97
C GLY A 116 20.23 -9.22 2.73
N CYS A 117 20.46 -10.48 3.09
CA CYS A 117 19.56 -11.32 3.87
C CYS A 117 20.05 -11.49 5.31
N GLY A 118 19.29 -12.22 6.14
CA GLY A 118 19.73 -12.58 7.49
C GLY A 118 20.82 -13.64 7.47
N GLU A 119 21.44 -13.87 8.63
CA GLU A 119 22.31 -15.04 8.84
C GLU A 119 21.53 -16.34 8.54
N GLY A 120 22.19 -17.28 7.85
CA GLY A 120 21.57 -18.54 7.43
C GLY A 120 20.74 -18.45 6.15
N GLU A 121 20.66 -17.28 5.51
CA GLU A 121 19.97 -17.09 4.23
C GLU A 121 20.94 -16.59 3.15
N ARG A 122 20.60 -16.84 1.89
CA ARG A 122 21.28 -16.28 0.72
C ARG A 122 20.31 -15.48 -0.12
N MET A 123 20.85 -14.51 -0.85
CA MET A 123 20.10 -13.73 -1.81
C MET A 123 19.76 -14.58 -3.04
N VAL A 124 18.54 -14.45 -3.54
CA VAL A 124 18.12 -15.03 -4.82
C VAL A 124 17.25 -14.05 -5.60
N GLY A 125 17.27 -14.19 -6.93
CA GLY A 125 16.62 -13.26 -7.84
C GLY A 125 17.44 -11.99 -8.06
N GLU A 126 16.81 -10.99 -8.64
CA GLU A 126 17.40 -9.69 -8.96
C GLU A 126 16.44 -8.60 -8.49
N CYS A 127 17.00 -7.44 -8.13
CA CYS A 127 16.15 -6.28 -7.92
C CYS A 127 15.87 -5.59 -9.25
N THR A 128 14.60 -5.49 -9.61
CA THR A 128 14.09 -4.77 -10.79
C THR A 128 13.02 -3.76 -10.32
N PRO A 129 12.52 -2.87 -11.18
CA PRO A 129 11.40 -2.01 -10.83
C PRO A 129 10.14 -2.77 -10.39
N GLU A 130 10.00 -4.06 -10.70
CA GLU A 130 8.84 -4.88 -10.39
C GLU A 130 9.08 -5.91 -9.28
N SER A 131 10.33 -6.21 -8.93
CA SER A 131 10.66 -7.24 -7.94
C SER A 131 11.86 -6.89 -7.09
N ASN A 132 11.85 -7.35 -5.84
CA ASN A 132 12.99 -7.26 -4.93
C ASN A 132 13.78 -8.58 -4.90
N ILE A 133 14.97 -8.54 -4.30
CA ILE A 133 15.72 -9.74 -3.94
C ILE A 133 14.97 -10.52 -2.85
N GLU A 134 14.87 -11.82 -3.04
CA GLU A 134 14.31 -12.77 -2.08
C GLU A 134 15.43 -13.39 -1.23
N CYS A 135 15.06 -13.82 -0.02
CA CYS A 135 15.96 -14.53 0.89
C CYS A 135 15.54 -15.99 0.98
N LEU A 136 16.48 -16.87 0.66
CA LEU A 136 16.28 -18.31 0.73
C LEU A 136 17.24 -18.90 1.75
N ALA A 137 16.75 -19.85 2.56
CA ALA A 137 17.60 -20.58 3.49
C ALA A 137 18.80 -21.22 2.77
N CYS A 138 19.97 -21.08 3.38
CA CYS A 138 21.16 -21.81 2.99
C CYS A 138 21.03 -23.30 3.33
N ARG A 139 21.87 -24.12 2.72
CA ARG A 139 21.95 -25.55 2.94
C ARG A 139 22.31 -25.84 4.40
N GLU A 140 21.64 -26.82 4.96
CA GLU A 140 21.99 -27.43 6.24
C GLU A 140 22.93 -28.63 6.03
N CYS A 141 23.86 -28.83 6.96
CA CYS A 141 24.73 -30.00 6.93
C CYS A 141 24.01 -31.23 7.51
N SER A 142 24.43 -32.41 7.08
CA SER A 142 23.80 -33.65 7.54
C SER A 142 24.32 -34.05 8.92
N VAL A 143 23.61 -34.96 9.59
CA VAL A 143 24.15 -35.63 10.78
C VAL A 143 25.48 -36.30 10.42
N GLY A 144 26.49 -36.08 11.24
CA GLY A 144 27.86 -36.52 10.95
C GLY A 144 28.76 -35.46 10.32
N GLU A 145 28.22 -34.28 10.03
CA GLU A 145 28.98 -33.14 9.53
C GLU A 145 28.84 -31.91 10.45
N TYR A 146 29.75 -30.95 10.27
CA TYR A 146 29.65 -29.59 10.81
C TYR A 146 29.81 -28.56 9.70
N LYS A 147 29.30 -27.34 9.92
CA LYS A 147 29.40 -26.20 9.01
C LYS A 147 30.81 -25.61 9.07
N ALA A 148 31.69 -26.06 8.19
CA ALA A 148 33.06 -25.55 8.04
C ALA A 148 33.09 -24.09 7.52
N SER A 149 32.03 -23.64 6.87
CA SER A 149 31.79 -22.22 6.58
C SER A 149 30.31 -21.88 6.76
N VAL A 150 30.05 -20.61 7.08
CA VAL A 150 28.70 -20.10 7.35
C VAL A 150 28.17 -19.27 6.18
N CYS A 151 26.87 -19.04 6.20
CA CYS A 151 26.15 -18.23 5.24
C CYS A 151 25.65 -16.95 5.93
N THR A 152 26.12 -15.80 5.44
CA THR A 152 26.02 -14.49 6.13
C THR A 152 24.87 -13.62 5.64
N GLY A 153 24.18 -13.99 4.56
CA GLY A 153 23.19 -13.12 3.92
C GLY A 153 23.73 -12.17 2.86
N GLU A 154 25.05 -12.09 2.67
CA GLU A 154 25.69 -11.11 1.78
C GLU A 154 25.98 -11.65 0.37
N SER A 155 25.67 -12.91 0.09
CA SER A 155 25.98 -13.58 -1.17
C SER A 155 24.74 -14.16 -1.84
N PHE A 156 24.77 -14.26 -3.17
CA PHE A 156 23.79 -15.00 -3.97
C PHE A 156 24.03 -16.52 -3.94
N ASN A 157 25.27 -16.90 -3.64
CA ASN A 157 25.69 -18.29 -3.56
C ASN A 157 25.53 -18.80 -2.14
N ASP A 158 25.17 -20.07 -2.04
CA ASP A 158 25.25 -20.80 -0.79
C ASP A 158 26.73 -21.00 -0.43
N THR A 159 27.16 -20.36 0.65
CA THR A 159 28.55 -20.44 1.12
C THR A 159 28.75 -21.50 2.19
N VAL A 160 27.73 -22.31 2.55
CA VAL A 160 27.86 -23.35 3.56
C VAL A 160 28.67 -24.53 3.01
N ALA A 161 29.86 -24.76 3.59
CA ALA A 161 30.64 -25.97 3.39
C ALA A 161 30.42 -26.92 4.57
N CYS A 162 30.14 -28.17 4.27
CA CYS A 162 29.97 -29.22 5.28
C CYS A 162 31.21 -30.11 5.29
N GLN A 163 31.68 -30.44 6.48
CA GLN A 163 32.83 -31.32 6.68
C GLN A 163 32.49 -32.39 7.71
N ALA A 164 32.93 -33.63 7.46
CA ALA A 164 32.72 -34.74 8.38
C ALA A 164 33.42 -34.51 9.72
N CYS A 165 32.77 -34.91 10.81
CA CYS A 165 33.36 -34.88 12.15
C CYS A 165 34.38 -36.00 12.33
N ALA A 166 35.51 -35.70 12.97
CA ALA A 166 36.62 -36.64 13.17
C ALA A 166 36.26 -37.78 14.12
N GLY A 167 35.42 -37.53 15.11
CA GLY A 167 34.98 -38.51 16.11
C GLY A 167 34.01 -39.57 15.58
N GLN A 168 33.65 -39.55 14.29
CA GLN A 168 32.80 -40.60 13.70
C GLN A 168 33.52 -41.95 13.54
N SER A 169 34.86 -41.96 13.56
CA SER A 169 35.68 -43.17 13.44
C SER A 169 36.72 -43.25 14.56
N CYS A 170 36.30 -43.74 15.73
CA CYS A 170 37.22 -43.99 16.84
C CYS A 170 37.91 -45.35 16.71
N PRO A 171 39.17 -45.47 17.18
CA PRO A 171 39.84 -46.77 17.30
C PRO A 171 39.02 -47.78 18.14
N PRO A 172 39.29 -49.09 18.00
CA PRO A 172 38.81 -50.07 18.96
C PRO A 172 39.20 -49.64 20.38
N ASP A 173 38.28 -49.77 21.33
CA ASP A 173 38.43 -49.36 22.75
C ASP A 173 38.29 -47.85 23.06
N MET A 174 37.83 -47.04 22.12
CA MET A 174 37.45 -45.63 22.36
C MET A 174 35.98 -45.36 22.03
N VAL A 175 35.35 -44.46 22.79
CA VAL A 175 34.00 -43.96 22.57
C VAL A 175 34.07 -42.55 21.98
N ALA A 176 33.21 -42.28 20.98
CA ALA A 176 33.04 -40.94 20.45
C ALA A 176 32.23 -40.08 21.43
N GLU A 177 32.79 -38.95 21.85
CA GLU A 177 32.12 -37.89 22.61
C GLU A 177 31.99 -36.62 21.75
N GLY A 178 31.02 -35.75 22.07
CA GLY A 178 30.76 -34.50 21.36
C GLY A 178 29.48 -34.53 20.49
N GLU A 179 29.04 -33.35 20.02
CA GLU A 179 27.85 -33.20 19.18
C GLU A 179 28.25 -33.04 17.71
N CYS A 180 27.55 -33.75 16.83
CA CYS A 180 27.75 -33.68 15.38
C CYS A 180 26.42 -33.91 14.63
N ASP A 181 25.51 -32.96 14.82
CA ASP A 181 24.14 -33.01 14.31
C ASP A 181 23.91 -32.15 13.04
N GLY A 182 24.97 -31.61 12.44
CA GLY A 182 24.90 -30.73 11.28
C GLY A 182 24.73 -29.23 11.61
N LYS A 183 24.53 -28.86 12.88
CA LYS A 183 24.26 -27.45 13.27
C LYS A 183 25.49 -26.70 13.77
N GLY A 184 26.50 -27.43 14.26
CA GLY A 184 27.75 -26.85 14.76
C GLY A 184 28.58 -26.18 13.65
N VAL A 185 29.35 -25.15 14.01
CA VAL A 185 30.28 -24.43 13.11
C VAL A 185 31.73 -24.91 13.24
N SER A 186 31.96 -25.92 14.05
CA SER A 186 33.27 -26.53 14.27
C SER A 186 33.09 -27.98 14.71
N ASP A 187 34.13 -28.78 14.51
CA ASP A 187 34.16 -30.14 15.04
C ASP A 187 34.37 -30.10 16.55
N THR A 188 33.38 -30.58 17.29
CA THR A 188 33.47 -30.76 18.75
C THR A 188 33.65 -32.22 19.15
N THR A 189 33.73 -33.11 18.17
CA THR A 189 33.83 -34.55 18.41
C THR A 189 35.26 -34.97 18.70
N PHE A 190 35.42 -35.88 19.63
CA PHE A 190 36.71 -36.46 19.98
C PHE A 190 36.53 -37.89 20.47
N CYS A 191 37.59 -38.69 20.38
CA CYS A 191 37.61 -40.06 20.88
C CYS A 191 38.20 -40.08 22.29
N ARG A 192 37.54 -40.81 23.20
CA ARG A 192 37.96 -40.97 24.59
C ARG A 192 37.96 -42.44 24.99
N THR A 193 38.94 -42.85 25.80
CA THR A 193 39.05 -44.18 26.42
C THR A 193 38.16 -44.33 27.63
#